data_AF-A0A1Z9LVH2-F1
#
_entry.id   AF-A0A1Z9LVH2-F1
#
_cell.length_a   1.000
_cell.length_b   1.000
_cell.length_c   1.000
_cell.angle_alpha   90.00
_cell.angle_beta   90.00
_cell.angle_gamma   90.00
#
_symmetry.space_group_name_H-M   'P 1'
#
loop_
_entity.id
_entity.type
_entity.pdbx_description
1 polymer ?
#
loop_
_entity_poly.entity_id
_entity_poly.type
_entity_poly.pdbx_seq_one_letter_code
_entity_poly.pdbx_strand_id
1 'polypeptide(L)' 'MKNENIPADIKSKSLKDARDEIDHLLNKLESKNVNLADSIADYQRLIQLNQHIDFLFKKKFKDILAKNNNRKNDKK' A
#
# COMPACT_ATOMS: atom_id res chain seq x y z
N MET A 1 -0.10 -8.54 11.33
CA MET A 1 -0.93 -7.35 11.56
C MET A 1 -2.22 -7.54 10.78
N LYS A 2 -3.36 -7.27 11.42
CA LYS A 2 -4.69 -7.62 10.93
C LYS A 2 -5.06 -6.75 9.72
N ASN A 3 -5.26 -7.37 8.56
CA ASN A 3 -5.71 -6.73 7.31
C ASN A 3 -7.24 -6.47 7.30
N GLU A 4 -7.86 -6.38 8.48
CA GLU A 4 -9.31 -6.49 8.65
C GLU A 4 -10.08 -5.23 8.22
N ASN A 5 -9.39 -4.11 7.91
CA ASN A 5 -10.07 -2.84 7.59
C ASN A 5 -9.63 -2.17 6.27
N ILE A 6 -8.90 -2.86 5.39
CA ILE A 6 -8.58 -2.31 4.06
C ILE A 6 -9.73 -2.65 3.09
N PRO A 7 -10.31 -1.65 2.40
CA PRO A 7 -11.32 -1.84 1.36
C PRO A 7 -10.90 -2.81 0.25
N ALA A 8 -11.87 -3.57 -0.29
CA ALA A 8 -11.63 -4.61 -1.29
C ALA A 8 -11.00 -4.05 -2.58
N ASP A 9 -11.39 -2.84 -2.97
CA ASP A 9 -10.89 -2.10 -4.13
C ASP A 9 -9.42 -1.66 -3.98
N ILE A 10 -8.92 -1.50 -2.76
CA ILE A 10 -7.49 -1.26 -2.51
C ILE A 10 -6.73 -2.58 -2.53
N LYS A 11 -7.28 -3.65 -1.95
CA LYS A 11 -6.63 -4.97 -1.88
C LYS A 11 -6.28 -5.55 -3.26
N SER A 12 -7.05 -5.22 -4.30
CA SER A 12 -6.80 -5.66 -5.68
C SER A 12 -5.75 -4.83 -6.42
N LYS A 13 -5.31 -3.68 -5.90
CA LYS A 13 -4.35 -2.80 -6.57
C LYS A 13 -2.93 -3.35 -6.53
N SER A 14 -2.20 -3.16 -7.63
CA SER A 14 -0.76 -3.39 -7.67
C SER A 14 -0.01 -2.27 -6.92
N LEU A 15 1.28 -2.47 -6.65
CA LEU A 15 2.16 -1.43 -6.09
C LEU A 15 2.18 -0.17 -6.97
N LYS A 16 2.13 -0.35 -8.29
CA LYS A 16 2.17 0.76 -9.24
C LYS A 16 0.86 1.55 -9.18
N ASP A 17 -0.28 0.86 -9.26
CA ASP A 17 -1.59 1.51 -9.22
C ASP A 17 -1.82 2.25 -7.90
N ALA A 18 -1.41 1.65 -6.78
CA ALA A 18 -1.51 2.29 -5.48
C ALA A 18 -0.65 3.55 -5.37
N ARG A 19 0.54 3.55 -5.99
CA ARG A 19 1.42 4.72 -6.04
C ARG A 19 0.86 5.80 -6.96
N ASP A 20 0.37 5.44 -8.13
CA ASP A 20 -0.23 6.39 -9.08
C ASP A 20 -1.45 7.09 -8.46
N GLU A 21 -2.27 6.37 -7.68
CA GLU A 21 -3.40 6.95 -6.92
C GLU A 21 -2.93 7.87 -5.79
N ILE A 22 -1.86 7.51 -5.06
CA ILE A 22 -1.25 8.39 -4.06
C ILE A 22 -0.77 9.69 -4.70
N ASP A 23 -0.03 9.60 -5.81
CA ASP A 23 0.51 10.76 -6.51
C ASP A 23 -0.63 11.68 -7.01
N HIS A 24 -1.73 11.11 -7.50
CA HIS A 24 -2.91 11.88 -7.88
C HIS A 24 -3.56 12.60 -6.68
N LEU A 25 -3.73 11.90 -5.55
CA LEU A 25 -4.31 12.48 -4.34
C LEU A 25 -3.43 13.58 -3.75
N LEU A 26 -2.10 13.39 -3.73
CA LEU A 26 -1.15 14.41 -3.27
C LEU A 26 -1.21 15.67 -4.15
N ASN A 27 -1.21 15.51 -5.47
CA ASN A 27 -1.34 16.63 -6.40
C ASN A 27 -2.64 17.42 -6.17
N LYS A 28 -3.74 16.72 -5.86
CA LYS A 28 -5.00 17.37 -5.49
C LYS A 28 -4.83 18.15 -4.19
N LEU A 29 -4.36 17.50 -3.12
CA LEU A 29 -4.22 18.07 -1.77
C LEU A 29 -3.25 19.26 -1.69
N GLU A 30 -2.19 19.24 -2.48
CA GLU A 30 -1.19 20.32 -2.55
C GLU A 30 -1.64 21.49 -3.45
N SER A 31 -2.77 21.34 -4.14
CA SER A 31 -3.34 22.44 -4.92
C SER A 31 -3.91 23.53 -4.01
N LYS A 32 -3.70 24.80 -4.40
CA LYS A 32 -3.99 25.98 -3.57
C LYS A 32 -5.48 26.19 -3.18
N ASN A 33 -6.40 25.36 -3.68
CA ASN A 33 -7.85 25.55 -3.57
C ASN A 33 -8.57 24.38 -2.86
N VAL A 34 -7.85 23.51 -2.14
CA VAL A 34 -8.49 22.38 -1.45
C VAL A 34 -9.14 22.82 -0.14
N ASN A 35 -10.44 22.57 -0.06
CA ASN A 35 -11.22 22.71 1.15
C ASN A 35 -10.89 21.57 2.13
N LEU A 36 -10.68 21.90 3.41
CA LEU A 36 -10.33 20.96 4.46
C LEU A 36 -11.39 19.86 4.65
N ALA A 37 -12.68 20.19 4.49
CA ALA A 37 -13.76 19.21 4.60
C ALA A 37 -13.72 18.18 3.46
N ASP A 38 -13.35 18.62 2.25
CA ASP A 38 -13.32 17.79 1.06
C ASP A 38 -12.04 16.92 0.99
N SER A 39 -10.99 17.30 1.73
CA SER A 39 -9.73 16.55 1.81
C SER A 39 -9.70 15.43 2.85
N ILE A 40 -10.65 15.38 3.80
CA ILE A 40 -10.69 14.33 4.83
C ILE A 40 -10.74 12.93 4.19
N ALA A 41 -11.60 12.77 3.18
CA ALA A 41 -11.73 11.51 2.46
C ALA A 41 -10.44 11.15 1.71
N ASP A 42 -9.80 12.13 1.08
CA ASP A 42 -8.53 11.94 0.37
C ASP A 42 -7.40 11.54 1.33
N TYR A 43 -7.29 12.15 2.52
CA TYR A 43 -6.32 11.77 3.54
C TYR A 43 -6.58 10.37 4.12
N GLN A 44 -7.85 10.03 4.40
CA GLN A 44 -8.22 8.67 4.81
C GLN A 44 -7.83 7.65 3.74
N ARG A 45 -8.03 8.01 2.47
CA ARG A 45 -7.65 7.17 1.34
C ARG A 45 -6.14 6.97 1.24
N LEU A 46 -5.35 8.04 1.41
CA LEU A 46 -3.89 7.96 1.45
C LEU A 46 -3.38 7.02 2.56
N ILE A 47 -3.98 7.07 3.75
CA ILE A 47 -3.62 6.16 4.86
C ILE A 47 -3.86 4.70 4.46
N GLN A 48 -5.02 4.40 3.86
CA GLN A 48 -5.34 3.03 3.43
C GLN A 48 -4.41 2.54 2.31
N LEU A 49 -4.07 3.40 1.34
CA LEU A 49 -3.13 3.08 0.27
C LEU A 49 -1.73 2.78 0.82
N ASN A 50 -1.24 3.61 1.75
CA ASN A 50 0.05 3.40 2.41
C ASN A 50 0.10 2.09 3.21
N GLN A 51 -0.97 1.75 3.93
CA GLN A 51 -1.09 0.47 4.64
C GLN A 51 -1.05 -0.73 3.68
N HIS A 52 -1.69 -0.62 2.52
CA HIS A 52 -1.66 -1.67 1.50
C HIS A 52 -0.26 -1.83 0.89
N ILE A 53 0.44 -0.72 0.61
CA ILE A 53 1.82 -0.75 0.11
C ILE A 53 2.76 -1.44 1.12
N ASP A 54 2.68 -1.06 2.41
CA ASP A 54 3.45 -1.71 3.48
C ASP A 54 3.14 -3.22 3.56
N PHE A 55 1.86 -3.60 3.44
CA PHE A 55 1.48 -5.01 3.38
C PHE A 55 2.11 -5.74 2.19
N LEU A 56 2.09 -5.15 0.99
CA LEU A 56 2.69 -5.74 -0.20
C LEU A 56 4.21 -5.92 -0.04
N PHE A 57 4.91 -4.93 0.52
CA PHE A 57 6.34 -5.04 0.81
C PHE A 57 6.64 -6.15 1.83
N LYS A 58 5.91 -6.19 2.95
CA LYS A 58 6.06 -7.23 3.96
C LYS A 58 5.78 -8.63 3.40
N LYS A 59 4.78 -8.77 2.53
CA LYS A 59 4.47 -10.03 1.85
C LYS A 59 5.63 -10.47 0.97
N LYS A 60 6.11 -9.60 0.07
CA LYS A 60 7.25 -9.91 -0.81
C LYS A 60 8.51 -10.23 -0.03
N PHE A 61 8.79 -9.50 1.05
CA PHE A 61 9.94 -9.75 1.91
C PHE A 61 9.87 -11.15 2.56
N LYS A 62 8.70 -11.52 3.11
CA LYS A 62 8.49 -12.87 3.65
C LYS A 62 8.65 -13.96 2.59
N ASP A 63 8.15 -13.75 1.38
CA ASP A 63 8.30 -14.70 0.27
C ASP A 63 9.78 -14.90 -0.10
N ILE A 64 10.57 -13.83 -0.10
CA ILE A 64 12.03 -13.89 -0.35
C ILE A 64 12.73 -14.67 0.76
N LEU A 65 12.42 -14.38 2.02
CA LEU A 65 12.99 -15.10 3.17
C LEU A 65 12.68 -16.60 3.11
N ALA A 66 11.43 -16.96 2.82
CA ALA A 66 11.00 -18.36 2.70
C ALA A 66 11.77 -19.10 1.60
N LYS A 67 11.91 -18.48 0.42
CA LYS A 67 12.68 -19.05 -0.70
C LYS A 67 14.16 -19.24 -0.36
N ASN A 68 14.76 -18.30 0.37
CA ASN A 68 16.17 -18.39 0.78
C ASN A 68 16.42 -19.47 1.84
N ASN A 69 15.47 -19.69 2.75
CA ASN A 69 15.59 -20.75 3.75
C ASN A 69 15.49 -22.14 3.12
N ASN A 70 14.61 -22.34 2.14
CA ASN A 70 14.50 -23.62 1.42
C ASN A 70 15.79 -23.96 0.65
N ARG A 71 16.43 -22.97 0.01
CA ARG A 71 17.73 -23.16 -0.69
C ARG A 71 18.88 -23.58 0.22
N LYS A 72 18.82 -23.32 1.53
CA LYS A 72 19.85 -23.77 2.48
C LYS A 72 19.65 -25.22 2.91
N ASN A 73 18.42 -25.73 2.84
CA ASN A 73 18.10 -27.11 3.20
C ASN A 73 18.41 -28.08 2.05
N ASP A 74 18.35 -27.63 0.79
CA ASP A 74 18.69 -28.46 -0.39
C ASP A 74 20.20 -28.66 -0.59
N LYS A 75 21.05 -27.98 0.20
CA LYS A 75 22.53 -28.10 0.13
C LYS A 75 23.11 -28.94 1.28
N LYS A 76 22.28 -29.67 2.03
CA LYS A 76 22.70 -30.43 3.21
C LYS A 76 22.55 -31.93 2.98
#